data_AF-A0A537BLZ4-F1
#
_entry.id   AF-A0A537BLZ4-F1
#
_cell.length_a   1.000
_cell.length_b   1.000
_cell.length_c   1.000
_cell.angle_alpha   90.00
_cell.angle_beta   90.00
_cell.angle_gamma   90.00
#
_symmetry.space_group_name_H-M   'P 1'
#
loop_
_entity.id
_entity.type
_entity.pdbx_description
1 polymer ?
#
loop_
_entity_poly.entity_id
_entity_poly.type
_entity_poly.pdbx_seq_one_letter_code
_entity_poly.pdbx_strand_id
1 'polypeptide(L)'
;IDMQSDEHRAAVLEEFRKALSRDRTRMTVNGFTALGLVEMTRKRTRESLAHVLCEPCPTCGGRGEVKTSHTVCYEILREILREARAFNAREFRVLASQAVIDILLEDESASLAMLSEFIGKPVSMQVESSYTQEQFDIVLM
;
A
#
# COMPACT_ATOMS: atom_id res chain seq x y z
N ILE A 1 22.34 6.96 -11.60
CA ILE A 1 23.78 7.23 -11.42
C ILE A 1 24.04 8.54 -12.13
N ASP A 2 24.52 9.54 -11.39
CA ASP A 2 24.68 10.88 -11.94
C ASP A 2 26.04 11.01 -12.64
N MET A 3 26.00 11.64 -13.81
CA MET A 3 27.18 11.93 -14.64
C MET A 3 27.29 13.43 -14.81
N GLN A 4 28.46 14.00 -14.50
CA GLN A 4 28.72 15.44 -14.65
C GLN A 4 29.14 15.83 -16.07
N SER A 5 29.80 14.91 -16.79
CA SER A 5 30.24 15.12 -18.17
C SER A 5 29.13 14.78 -19.16
N ASP A 6 28.83 15.70 -20.07
CA ASP A 6 27.90 15.47 -21.19
C ASP A 6 28.42 14.41 -22.16
N GLU A 7 29.74 14.28 -22.28
CA GLU A 7 30.36 13.23 -23.10
C GLU A 7 30.05 11.84 -22.55
N HIS A 8 30.11 11.67 -21.22
CA HIS A 8 29.75 10.39 -20.58
C HIS A 8 28.25 10.07 -20.77
N ARG A 9 27.38 11.08 -20.66
CA ARG A 9 25.95 10.93 -20.92
C ARG A 9 25.68 10.50 -22.36
N ALA A 10 26.35 11.14 -23.32
CA ALA A 10 26.24 10.79 -24.73
C ALA A 10 26.72 9.37 -25.01
N ALA A 11 27.85 8.96 -24.43
CA ALA A 11 28.38 7.59 -24.57
C ALA A 11 27.41 6.53 -24.03
N VAL A 12 26.79 6.76 -22.87
CA VAL A 12 25.76 5.85 -22.31
C VAL A 12 24.54 5.75 -23.23
N LEU A 13 24.05 6.88 -23.77
CA LEU A 13 22.92 6.87 -24.70
C LEU A 13 23.24 6.15 -26.01
N GLU A 14 24.46 6.28 -26.51
CA GLU A 14 24.88 5.62 -27.75
C GLU A 14 24.96 4.10 -27.58
N GLU A 15 25.62 3.63 -26.52
CA GLU A 15 25.65 2.19 -26.23
C GLU A 15 24.25 1.64 -25.92
N PHE A 16 23.37 2.44 -25.29
CA PHE A 16 21.97 2.06 -25.09
C PHE A 16 21.21 1.89 -26.42
N ARG A 17 21.34 2.83 -27.36
CA ARG A 17 20.73 2.73 -28.71
C ARG A 17 21.27 1.53 -29.49
N LYS A 18 22.57 1.29 -29.40
CA LYS A 18 23.22 0.14 -30.03
C LYS A 18 22.71 -1.18 -29.47
N ALA A 19 22.54 -1.30 -28.15
CA ALA A 19 21.94 -2.48 -27.52
C ALA A 19 20.50 -2.73 -28.00
N LEU A 20 19.72 -1.65 -28.19
CA LEU A 20 18.34 -1.71 -28.66
C LEU A 20 18.19 -1.98 -30.17
N SER A 21 19.23 -1.77 -30.97
CA SER A 21 19.19 -1.90 -32.45
C SER A 21 18.70 -3.25 -32.98
N ARG A 22 18.82 -4.32 -32.17
CA ARG A 22 18.37 -5.67 -32.52
C ARG A 22 16.86 -5.86 -32.38
N ASP A 23 16.18 -5.03 -31.60
CA ASP A 23 14.74 -5.11 -31.40
C ASP A 23 14.00 -4.40 -32.55
N ARG A 24 13.19 -5.18 -33.27
CA ARG A 24 12.43 -4.72 -34.45
C ARG A 24 11.18 -3.92 -34.10
N THR A 25 10.87 -3.80 -32.82
CA THR A 25 9.67 -3.10 -32.35
C THR A 25 9.88 -1.59 -32.45
N ARG A 26 8.90 -0.86 -33.00
CA ARG A 26 8.95 0.61 -33.03
C ARG A 26 9.18 1.15 -31.62
N MET A 27 10.24 1.93 -31.45
CA MET A 27 10.63 2.54 -30.19
C MET A 27 11.18 3.95 -30.42
N THR A 28 11.11 4.79 -29.39
CA THR A 28 11.72 6.11 -29.36
C THR A 28 12.52 6.23 -28.06
N VAL A 29 13.77 6.68 -28.14
CA VAL A 29 14.63 6.92 -26.99
C VAL A 29 14.97 8.41 -26.96
N ASN A 30 14.56 9.09 -25.90
CA ASN A 30 14.87 10.50 -25.66
C ASN A 30 16.25 10.64 -24.99
N GLY A 31 16.76 11.86 -24.95
CA GLY A 31 17.98 12.16 -24.18
C GLY A 31 17.76 12.12 -22.68
N PHE A 32 18.82 12.42 -21.92
CA PHE A 32 18.70 12.64 -20.48
C PHE A 32 17.83 13.87 -20.20
N THR A 33 16.89 13.74 -19.26
CA THR A 33 16.12 14.86 -18.72
C THR A 33 16.99 15.69 -17.77
N ALA A 34 16.51 16.87 -17.39
CA ALA A 34 17.16 17.71 -16.38
C ALA A 34 17.31 16.99 -15.02
N LEU A 35 16.46 15.99 -14.75
CA LEU A 35 16.50 15.15 -13.55
C LEU A 35 17.43 13.92 -13.70
N GLY A 36 18.13 13.78 -14.83
CA GLY A 36 19.04 12.66 -15.08
C GLY A 36 18.35 11.34 -15.48
N LEU A 37 17.08 11.39 -15.90
CA LEU A 37 16.34 10.21 -16.37
C LEU A 37 16.46 10.05 -17.88
N VAL A 38 16.46 8.81 -18.39
CA VAL A 38 16.32 8.54 -19.83
C VAL A 38 14.92 8.00 -20.08
N GLU A 39 14.17 8.72 -20.90
CA GLU A 39 12.82 8.30 -21.27
C GLU A 39 12.87 7.50 -22.57
N MET A 40 12.09 6.42 -22.61
CA MET A 40 11.89 5.67 -23.85
C MET A 40 10.45 5.18 -23.97
N THR A 41 10.00 5.02 -25.21
CA THR A 41 8.75 4.35 -25.53
C THR A 41 9.05 3.15 -26.40
N ARG A 42 8.30 2.07 -26.20
CA ARG A 42 8.38 0.85 -27.02
C ARG A 42 6.96 0.40 -27.33
N LYS A 43 6.63 0.21 -28.60
CA LYS A 43 5.28 -0.22 -29.01
C LYS A 43 4.93 -1.55 -28.34
N ARG A 44 3.76 -1.61 -27.69
CA ARG A 44 3.25 -2.86 -27.14
C ARG A 44 2.77 -3.76 -28.29
N THR A 45 3.43 -4.90 -28.48
CA THR A 45 3.10 -5.89 -29.53
C THR A 45 2.34 -7.10 -29.00
N ARG A 46 2.46 -7.36 -27.70
CA ARG A 46 1.81 -8.45 -26.98
C ARG A 46 1.61 -8.05 -25.51
N GLU A 47 0.93 -8.90 -24.76
CA GLU A 47 0.87 -8.77 -23.31
C GLU A 47 2.26 -8.87 -22.68
N SER A 48 2.47 -8.12 -21.59
CA SER A 48 3.73 -8.21 -20.85
C SER A 48 3.83 -9.55 -20.14
N LEU A 49 5.05 -10.03 -19.90
CA LEU A 49 5.25 -11.26 -19.13
C LEU A 49 4.61 -11.17 -17.75
N ALA A 50 4.69 -10.00 -17.09
CA ALA A 50 4.02 -9.79 -15.81
C ALA A 50 2.49 -9.99 -15.88
N HIS A 51 1.85 -9.59 -16.98
CA HIS A 51 0.40 -9.80 -17.14
C HIS A 51 0.06 -11.28 -17.40
N VAL A 52 0.92 -11.99 -18.11
CA VAL A 52 0.70 -13.42 -18.44
C VAL A 52 1.06 -14.34 -17.28
N LEU A 53 2.07 -13.97 -16.49
CA LEU A 53 2.69 -14.85 -15.50
C LEU A 53 2.40 -14.47 -14.04
N CYS A 54 1.87 -13.28 -13.77
CA CYS A 54 1.66 -12.80 -12.40
C CYS A 54 0.20 -12.39 -12.18
N GLU A 55 -0.25 -12.59 -10.94
CA GLU A 55 -1.47 -12.00 -10.41
C GLU A 55 -1.15 -10.86 -9.43
N PRO A 56 -2.09 -9.93 -9.17
CA PRO A 56 -1.89 -8.92 -8.14
C PRO A 56 -1.62 -9.54 -6.78
N CYS A 57 -0.71 -8.95 -5.99
CA CYS A 57 -0.45 -9.43 -4.64
C CYS A 57 -1.74 -9.36 -3.80
N PRO A 58 -2.20 -10.48 -3.21
CA PRO A 58 -3.47 -10.50 -2.46
C PRO A 58 -3.43 -9.65 -1.18
N THR A 59 -2.23 -9.33 -0.68
CA THR A 59 -2.05 -8.55 0.55
C THR A 59 -2.02 -7.05 0.29
N CYS A 60 -1.21 -6.58 -0.66
CA CYS A 60 -1.02 -5.14 -0.90
C CYS A 60 -1.66 -4.63 -2.19
N GLY A 61 -2.29 -5.50 -2.99
CA GLY A 61 -2.89 -5.12 -4.27
C GLY A 61 -1.90 -4.56 -5.29
N GLY A 62 -0.60 -4.86 -5.13
CA GLY A 62 0.47 -4.32 -5.98
C GLY A 62 1.06 -2.98 -5.52
N ARG A 63 0.68 -2.46 -4.35
CA ARG A 63 1.30 -1.24 -3.78
C ARG A 63 2.77 -1.42 -3.40
N GLY A 64 3.18 -2.64 -3.04
CA GLY A 64 4.53 -2.93 -2.56
C GLY A 64 4.77 -2.61 -1.08
N GLU A 65 3.75 -2.13 -0.38
CA GLU A 65 3.77 -1.80 1.05
C GLU A 65 2.41 -2.06 1.71
N VAL A 66 2.43 -2.27 3.03
CA VAL A 66 1.25 -2.41 3.88
C VAL A 66 1.31 -1.39 5.02
N LYS A 67 0.16 -0.83 5.41
CA LYS A 67 0.02 0.05 6.56
C LYS A 67 0.53 -0.66 7.80
N THR A 68 1.18 0.08 8.70
CA THR A 68 1.60 -0.47 9.99
C THR A 68 0.39 -0.79 10.86
N SER A 69 0.56 -1.72 11.79
CA SER A 69 -0.50 -2.09 12.74
C SER A 69 -1.02 -0.86 13.52
N HIS A 70 -0.16 0.08 13.91
CA HIS A 70 -0.60 1.35 14.53
C HIS A 70 -1.51 2.18 13.61
N THR A 71 -1.17 2.32 12.33
CA THR A 71 -2.03 3.04 11.38
C THR A 71 -3.41 2.39 11.31
N VAL A 72 -3.47 1.06 11.28
CA VAL A 72 -4.74 0.31 11.28
C VAL A 72 -5.50 0.51 12.58
N CYS A 73 -4.82 0.55 13.74
CA CYS A 73 -5.44 0.85 15.03
C CYS A 73 -6.16 2.20 15.02
N TYR A 74 -5.51 3.26 14.53
CA TYR A 74 -6.13 4.57 14.44
C TYR A 74 -7.29 4.63 13.43
N GLU A 75 -7.25 3.83 12.37
CA GLU A 75 -8.39 3.67 11.45
C GLU A 75 -9.58 3.02 12.15
N ILE A 76 -9.35 1.94 12.90
CA ILE A 76 -10.37 1.27 13.71
C ILE A 76 -11.01 2.27 14.69
N LEU A 77 -10.22 3.02 15.45
CA LEU A 77 -10.75 3.99 16.44
C LEU A 77 -11.62 5.07 15.76
N ARG A 78 -11.22 5.57 14.58
CA ARG A 78 -12.00 6.54 13.81
C ARG A 78 -13.28 5.95 13.24
N GLU A 79 -13.24 4.69 12.81
CA GLU A 79 -14.40 4.00 12.26
C GLU A 79 -15.43 3.70 13.37
N ILE A 80 -15.00 3.27 14.55
CA ILE A 80 -15.88 3.13 15.73
C ILE A 80 -16.57 4.47 16.05
N LEU A 81 -15.83 5.58 16.04
CA LEU A 81 -16.42 6.92 16.26
C LEU A 81 -17.47 7.27 15.20
N ARG A 82 -17.24 6.89 13.94
CA ARG A 82 -18.18 7.14 12.85
C ARG A 82 -19.45 6.30 13.05
N GLU A 83 -19.30 5.01 13.29
CA GLU A 83 -20.39 4.07 13.51
C GLU A 83 -21.21 4.40 14.76
N ALA A 84 -20.57 4.82 15.85
CA ALA A 84 -21.25 5.24 17.08
C ALA A 84 -22.09 6.51 16.92
N ARG A 85 -21.76 7.38 15.97
CA ARG A 85 -22.59 8.55 15.63
C ARG A 85 -23.73 8.21 14.67
N ALA A 86 -23.53 7.22 13.79
CA ALA A 86 -24.52 6.81 12.80
C ALA A 86 -25.58 5.88 13.39
N PHE A 87 -25.17 4.97 14.28
CA PHE A 87 -26.02 3.91 14.83
C PHE A 87 -25.97 3.87 16.36
N ASN A 88 -27.13 3.55 16.95
CA ASN A 88 -27.22 3.35 18.39
C ASN A 88 -27.09 1.88 18.78
N ALA A 89 -25.94 1.26 18.47
CA ALA A 89 -25.60 -0.08 18.94
C ALA A 89 -25.41 -0.11 20.47
N ARG A 90 -25.61 -1.26 21.11
CA ARG A 90 -25.35 -1.47 22.54
C ARG A 90 -23.86 -1.71 22.79
N GLU A 91 -23.19 -2.39 21.88
CA GLU A 91 -21.77 -2.70 21.96
C GLU A 91 -21.14 -2.77 20.57
N PHE A 92 -19.82 -2.59 20.52
CA PHE A 92 -19.02 -2.73 19.31
C PHE A 92 -18.04 -3.87 19.48
N ARG A 93 -17.84 -4.69 18.45
CA ARG A 93 -16.83 -5.74 18.42
C ARG A 93 -15.89 -5.54 17.24
N VAL A 94 -14.60 -5.41 17.53
CA VAL A 94 -13.54 -5.28 16.53
C VAL A 94 -12.99 -6.67 16.22
N LEU A 95 -13.02 -7.05 14.95
CA LEU A 95 -12.35 -8.23 14.40
C LEU A 95 -11.12 -7.76 13.64
N ALA A 96 -9.92 -8.17 14.03
CA ALA A 96 -8.70 -7.81 13.32
C ALA A 96 -7.59 -8.86 13.51
N SER A 97 -6.50 -8.72 12.76
CA SER A 97 -5.32 -9.59 12.91
C SER A 97 -4.70 -9.48 14.31
N GLN A 98 -3.99 -10.55 14.75
CA GLN A 98 -3.35 -10.62 16.06
C GLN A 98 -2.47 -9.38 16.34
N ALA A 99 -1.61 -9.01 15.38
CA ALA A 99 -0.68 -7.89 15.54
C ALA A 99 -1.39 -6.53 15.74
N VAL A 100 -2.61 -6.37 15.25
CA VAL A 100 -3.41 -5.15 15.44
C VAL A 100 -4.10 -5.18 16.81
N ILE A 101 -4.64 -6.33 17.19
CA ILE A 101 -5.28 -6.50 18.50
C ILE A 101 -4.27 -6.33 19.66
N ASP A 102 -3.06 -6.85 19.52
CA ASP A 102 -2.01 -6.70 20.55
C ASP A 102 -1.70 -5.22 20.79
N ILE A 103 -1.49 -4.44 19.73
CA ILE A 103 -1.24 -2.99 19.85
C ILE A 103 -2.43 -2.25 20.44
N LEU A 104 -3.66 -2.64 20.06
CA LEU A 104 -4.88 -2.04 20.62
C LEU A 104 -5.04 -2.30 22.12
N LEU A 105 -4.62 -3.47 22.60
CA LEU A 105 -4.71 -3.87 24.01
C LEU A 105 -3.53 -3.40 24.86
N GLU A 106 -2.37 -3.14 24.23
CA GLU A 106 -1.16 -2.68 24.90
C GLU A 106 -0.97 -1.17 24.67
N ASP A 107 -0.28 -0.80 23.60
CA ASP A 107 0.15 0.58 23.32
C ASP A 107 -1.01 1.58 23.22
N GLU A 108 -2.11 1.20 22.58
CA GLU A 108 -3.28 2.07 22.33
C GLU A 108 -4.43 1.83 23.32
N SER A 109 -4.18 1.12 24.41
CA SER A 109 -5.17 0.82 25.45
C SER A 109 -5.81 2.08 26.05
N ALA A 110 -5.03 3.13 26.26
CA ALA A 110 -5.51 4.42 26.76
C ALA A 110 -6.46 5.09 25.76
N SER A 111 -6.09 5.11 24.48
CA SER A 111 -6.91 5.66 23.38
C SER A 111 -8.24 4.93 23.26
N LEU A 112 -8.21 3.60 23.38
CA LEU A 112 -9.41 2.75 23.35
C LEU A 112 -10.32 3.02 24.56
N ALA A 113 -9.77 3.14 25.76
CA ALA A 113 -10.54 3.41 26.97
C ALA A 113 -11.25 4.77 26.89
N MET A 114 -10.51 5.81 26.47
CA MET A 114 -11.05 7.15 26.24
C MET A 114 -12.19 7.13 25.21
N LEU A 115 -12.01 6.35 24.13
CA LEU A 115 -13.03 6.20 23.11
C LEU A 115 -14.29 5.51 23.67
N SER A 116 -14.13 4.40 24.39
CA SER A 116 -15.25 3.63 24.97
C SER A 116 -16.03 4.46 25.98
N GLU A 117 -15.35 5.28 26.79
CA GLU A 117 -15.97 6.22 27.71
C GLU A 117 -16.72 7.33 26.96
N PHE A 118 -16.11 7.90 25.91
CA PHE A 118 -16.73 8.95 25.10
C PHE A 118 -18.01 8.49 24.39
N ILE A 119 -18.02 7.27 23.86
CA ILE A 119 -19.22 6.68 23.21
C ILE A 119 -20.22 6.13 24.24
N GLY A 120 -19.80 5.94 25.50
CA GLY A 120 -20.60 5.37 26.58
C GLY A 120 -21.00 3.91 26.36
N LYS A 121 -20.22 3.16 25.56
CA LYS A 121 -20.53 1.80 25.11
C LYS A 121 -19.28 0.92 25.15
N PRO A 122 -19.40 -0.36 25.54
CA PRO A 122 -18.27 -1.27 25.57
C PRO A 122 -17.78 -1.58 24.15
N VAL A 123 -16.46 -1.68 24.00
CA VAL A 123 -15.78 -2.14 22.79
C VAL A 123 -15.05 -3.43 23.13
N SER A 124 -15.43 -4.52 22.46
CA SER A 124 -14.79 -5.83 22.58
C SER A 124 -13.89 -6.11 21.39
N MET A 125 -12.92 -7.00 21.58
CA MET A 125 -11.93 -7.36 20.56
C MET A 125 -11.90 -8.86 20.36
N GLN A 126 -11.74 -9.28 19.12
CA GLN A 126 -11.51 -10.67 18.75
C GLN A 126 -10.46 -10.74 17.66
N VAL A 127 -9.51 -11.65 17.85
CA VAL A 127 -8.51 -11.96 16.84
C VAL A 127 -9.15 -12.81 15.75
N GLU A 128 -8.94 -12.41 14.51
CA GLU A 128 -9.28 -13.19 13.33
C GLU A 128 -8.00 -13.62 12.60
N SER A 129 -7.71 -14.92 12.66
CA SER A 129 -6.47 -15.50 12.13
C SER A 129 -6.37 -15.47 10.61
N SER A 130 -7.52 -15.41 9.93
CA SER A 130 -7.58 -15.32 8.47
C SER A 130 -7.31 -13.90 7.95
N TYR A 131 -7.31 -12.89 8.82
CA TYR A 131 -7.17 -11.50 8.41
C TYR A 131 -5.72 -11.10 8.24
N THR A 132 -5.44 -10.44 7.12
CA THR A 132 -4.20 -9.69 6.93
C THR A 132 -4.18 -8.45 7.81
N GLN A 133 -3.00 -7.84 7.98
CA GLN A 133 -2.81 -6.70 8.88
C GLN A 133 -3.76 -5.52 8.61
N GLU A 134 -4.12 -5.27 7.35
CA GLU A 134 -5.00 -4.16 6.96
C GLU A 134 -6.49 -4.51 6.97
N GLN A 135 -6.85 -5.75 7.27
CA GLN A 135 -8.24 -6.20 7.33
C GLN A 135 -8.77 -6.10 8.77
N PHE A 136 -9.90 -5.42 8.92
CA PHE A 136 -10.66 -5.40 10.14
C PHE A 136 -12.16 -5.22 9.86
N ASP A 137 -13.00 -5.67 10.78
CA ASP A 137 -14.43 -5.42 10.77
C ASP A 137 -14.89 -4.90 12.13
N ILE A 138 -15.95 -4.09 12.11
CA ILE A 138 -16.63 -3.62 13.32
C ILE A 138 -18.06 -4.15 13.29
N VAL A 139 -18.36 -5.08 14.19
CA VAL A 139 -19.69 -5.66 14.34
C VAL A 139 -20.46 -4.83 15.39
N LEU A 140 -21.62 -4.34 14.97
CA LEU A 140 -22.59 -3.63 15.81
C LEU A 140 -23.56 -4.65 16.43
N MET A 141 -23.70 -4.68 17.76
CA MET A 141 -24.68 -5.53 18.46
C MET A 141 -25.66 -4.72 19.30
#